data_AF-A0A958J042-F1
#
_entry.id   AF-A0A958J042-F1
#
_cell.length_a   1.000
_cell.length_b   1.000
_cell.length_c   1.000
_cell.angle_alpha   90.00
_cell.angle_beta   90.00
_cell.angle_gamma   90.00
#
_symmetry.space_group_name_H-M   'P 1'
#
loop_
_entity.id
_entity.type
_entity.pdbx_description
1 polymer ?
#
loop_
_entity_poly.entity_id
_entity_poly.type
_entity_poly.pdbx_seq_one_letter_code
_entity_poly.pdbx_strand_id
1 'polypeptide(L)' 'ALHNAGLATLTHTPSPMKFLNEILDRPSQERPFLLLVVGYPTDNATVPDIAKKPLQSIASFVG' A
#
# COMPACT_ATOMS: atom_id res chain seq x y z
N ALA A 1 -2.22 11.33 3.46
CA ALA A 1 -1.41 11.66 4.65
C ALA A 1 0.09 11.40 4.40
N LEU A 2 0.53 10.16 4.23
CA LEU A 2 1.96 9.82 4.06
C LEU A 2 2.66 10.56 2.91
N HIS A 3 2.08 10.54 1.71
CA HIS A 3 2.63 11.27 0.57
C HIS A 3 2.74 12.78 0.84
N ASN A 4 1.70 13.37 1.44
CA ASN A 4 1.70 14.80 1.81
C ASN A 4 2.72 15.12 2.90
N ALA A 5 3.10 14.14 3.72
CA ALA A 5 4.15 14.25 4.72
C ALA A 5 5.56 14.00 4.15
N GLY A 6 5.70 13.81 2.83
CA GLY A 6 6.98 13.56 2.17
C GLY A 6 7.51 12.13 2.30
N LEU A 7 6.67 11.18 2.71
CA LEU A 7 7.05 9.78 2.89
C LEU A 7 6.60 8.91 1.70
N ALA A 8 7.44 7.95 1.34
CA ALA A 8 7.10 6.88 0.41
C ALA A 8 6.44 5.70 1.14
N THR A 9 5.68 4.88 0.41
CA THR A 9 5.06 3.68 0.96
C THR A 9 5.00 2.52 -0.03
N LEU A 10 5.08 1.29 0.48
CA LEU A 10 4.75 0.07 -0.24
C LEU A 10 3.49 -0.57 0.38
N THR A 11 2.45 -0.67 -0.44
CA THR A 11 1.22 -1.42 -0.13
C THR A 11 1.48 -2.90 -0.33
N HIS A 12 1.51 -3.67 0.75
CA HIS A 12 1.75 -5.11 0.70
C HIS A 12 0.58 -5.91 1.30
N THR A 13 0.15 -6.95 0.60
CA THR A 13 -0.88 -7.88 1.10
C THR A 13 -0.28 -8.76 2.20
N PRO A 14 -0.81 -8.75 3.43
CA PRO A 14 -0.25 -9.53 4.52
C PRO A 14 -0.47 -11.03 4.26
N SER A 15 0.59 -11.75 3.91
CA SER A 15 0.56 -13.20 3.72
C SER A 15 1.89 -13.80 4.21
N PRO A 16 1.86 -14.79 5.12
CA PRO A 16 0.69 -15.43 5.73
C PRO A 16 0.02 -14.58 6.85
N MET A 17 -1.31 -14.47 6.85
CA MET A 17 -2.06 -13.60 7.78
C MET A 17 -1.96 -14.02 9.26
N LYS A 18 -1.99 -15.33 9.55
CA LYS A 18 -1.95 -15.83 10.95
C LYS A 18 -0.66 -15.43 11.65
N PHE A 19 0.46 -15.47 10.92
CA PHE A 19 1.77 -15.08 11.43
C PHE A 19 1.76 -13.66 12.01
N LEU A 20 1.18 -12.69 11.29
CA LEU A 20 1.12 -11.30 11.78
C LEU A 20 0.24 -11.15 13.03
N ASN A 21 -0.83 -11.94 13.18
CA ASN A 21 -1.63 -11.91 14.40
C ASN A 21 -0.82 -12.45 15.59
N GLU A 22 -0.08 -13.55 15.40
CA GLU A 22 0.73 -14.16 16.43
C GLU A 22 1.85 -13.23 16.91
N ILE A 23 2.63 -12.64 15.99
CA ILE A 23 3.79 -11.82 16.39
C ILE A 23 3.42 -10.43 16.91
N LEU A 24 2.21 -9.94 16.63
CA LEU A 24 1.71 -8.64 17.09
C LEU A 24 0.68 -8.78 18.23
N ASP A 25 0.53 -9.99 18.78
CA ASP A 25 -0.44 -10.33 19.83
C ASP A 25 -1.87 -9.84 19.53
N ARG A 26 -2.29 -9.96 18.26
CA ARG A 26 -3.65 -9.58 17.85
C ARG A 26 -4.63 -10.71 18.12
N PRO A 27 -5.84 -10.40 18.61
CA PRO A 27 -6.85 -11.42 18.86
C PRO A 27 -7.30 -12.09 17.56
N SER A 28 -7.79 -13.32 17.67
CA SER A 28 -8.16 -14.13 16.49
C SER A 28 -9.32 -13.56 15.67
N GLN A 29 -10.12 -12.65 16.23
CA GLN A 29 -11.19 -11.97 15.50
C GLN A 29 -10.67 -10.86 14.58
N GLU A 30 -9.45 -10.38 14.80
CA GLU A 30 -8.82 -9.40 13.94
C GLU A 30 -8.10 -10.07 12.77
N ARG A 31 -8.17 -9.42 11.62
CA ARG A 31 -7.54 -9.89 10.39
C ARG A 31 -6.64 -8.79 9.85
N PRO A 32 -5.35 -9.04 9.62
CA PRO A 32 -4.48 -8.08 8.97
C PRO A 32 -5.05 -7.75 7.58
N PHE A 33 -5.33 -6.49 7.31
CA PHE A 33 -5.88 -6.06 6.03
C PHE A 33 -4.77 -5.63 5.06
N LEU A 34 -3.84 -4.82 5.55
CA LEU A 34 -2.79 -4.22 4.75
C LEU A 34 -1.53 -4.01 5.58
N LEU A 35 -0.37 -4.34 5.01
CA LEU A 35 0.92 -3.94 5.53
C LEU A 35 1.41 -2.72 4.74
N LEU A 36 1.61 -1.60 5.43
CA LEU A 36 2.18 -0.38 4.87
C LEU A 36 3.62 -0.22 5.36
N VAL A 37 4.59 -0.43 4.47
CA VAL A 37 5.98 -0.10 4.74
C VAL A 37 6.18 1.38 4.45
N VAL A 38 6.64 2.16 5.43
CA VAL A 38 6.68 3.63 5.34
C VAL A 38 8.07 4.14 5.68
N GLY A 39 8.56 5.11 4.91
CA GLY A 39 9.81 5.78 5.19
C GLY A 39 10.23 6.74 4.09
N TYR A 40 11.44 7.30 4.24
CA TYR A 40 12.10 7.99 3.15
C TYR A 40 12.66 6.98 2.15
N PRO A 41 12.53 7.22 0.84
CA PRO A 41 13.22 6.40 -0.16
C PRO A 41 14.73 6.57 0.02
N THR A 42 15.50 5.55 -0.35
CA THR A 42 16.95 5.70 -0.49
C THR A 42 17.27 6.60 -1.67
N ASP A 43 18.45 7.22 -1.68
CA ASP A 43 18.87 8.14 -2.76
C ASP A 43 18.82 7.50 -4.15
N ASN A 44 19.02 6.18 -4.23
CA ASN A 44 19.01 5.39 -5.47
C ASN A 44 17.76 4.50 -5.61
N ALA A 45 16.67 4.82 -4.90
CA ALA A 45 15.43 4.06 -5.02
C ALA A 45 14.89 4.13 -6.46
N THR A 46 14.63 2.97 -7.06
CA THR A 46 14.06 2.87 -8.40
C THR A 46 12.60 2.41 -8.33
N VAL A 47 11.79 2.84 -9.28
CA VAL A 47 10.43 2.34 -9.49
C VAL A 47 10.30 1.77 -10.90
N PRO A 48 9.41 0.79 -11.15
CA PRO A 48 9.10 0.35 -12.50
C PRO A 48 8.57 1.52 -13.35
N ASP A 49 8.93 1.53 -14.63
CA ASP A 49 8.41 2.51 -15.59
C ASP A 49 6.98 2.13 -16.00
N ILE A 50 5.99 2.63 -15.25
CA ILE A 50 4.57 2.38 -15.48
C ILE A 50 3.75 3.68 -15.52
N ALA A 51 2.78 3.74 -16.41
CA ALA A 51 1.85 4.85 -16.53
C ALA A 51 0.48 4.53 -15.92
N LYS A 52 -0.19 5.55 -15.36
CA LYS A 52 -1.61 5.42 -14.98
C LYS A 52 -2.48 5.38 -16.23
N LYS A 53 -3.60 4.67 -16.14
CA LYS A 53 -4.64 4.70 -17.16
C LYS A 53 -5.18 6.13 -17.36
N PRO A 54 -5.47 6.57 -18.61
CA PRO A 54 -6.07 7.88 -18.85
C PRO A 54 -7.49 7.94 -18.29
N LEU A 55 -7.96 9.15 -17.91
CA LEU A 55 -9.26 9.36 -17.27
C LEU A 55 -10.41 8.74 -18.09
N GLN A 56 -10.39 8.93 -19.40
CA GLN A 56 -11.41 8.43 -20.34
C GLN A 56 -11.55 6.90 -20.34
N SER A 57 -10.52 6.18 -19.87
CA SER A 57 -10.57 4.71 -19.78
C SER A 57 -11.11 4.18 -18.45
N ILE A 58 -11.29 5.05 -17.46
CA ILE A 58 -11.73 4.67 -16.10
C ILE A 58 -12.97 5.42 -15.63
N ALA A 59 -13.44 6.43 -16.37
CA ALA A 59 -14.58 7.25 -16.02
C ALA A 59 -15.51 7.49 -17.22
N SER A 60 -16.81 7.36 -16.98
CA SER A 60 -17.88 7.72 -17.90
C SER A 60 -18.70 8.86 -17.30
N PHE A 61 -18.96 9.89 -18.08
CA PHE A 61 -19.78 11.02 -17.69
C PHE A 61 -21.10 10.96 -18.45
N VAL A 62 -22.21 10.87 -17.74
CA VAL A 62 -23.57 10.88 -18.31
C VAL A 62 -24.15 12.25 -18.02
N GLY A 63 -24.48 12.98 -19.09
CA GLY A 63 -25.21 14.25 -19.04
C GLY A 63 -26.68 14.06 -19.37
#